data_AF-A0ABC8EAR8-F1
#
_entry.id   AF-A0ABC8EAR8-F1
#
_cell.length_a   1.000
_cell.length_b   1.000
_cell.length_c   1.000
_cell.angle_alpha   90.00
_cell.angle_beta   90.00
_cell.angle_gamma   90.00
#
_symmetry.space_group_name_H-M   'P 1'
#
loop_
_entity.id
_entity.type
_entity.pdbx_description
1 polymer ?
#
loop_
_entity_poly.entity_id
_entity_poly.type
_entity_poly.pdbx_seq_one_letter_code
_entity_poly.pdbx_strand_id
1 'polypeptide(L)'
;MILLDRAIKYATDVVEGRGITTWEVKKQCAIFIQDYYKRQHEESFEFYIDIEELSKINDLLKLMNFATGYLANNEVLEHLDSFQCFFICNIFGWRYKNNKAKFRYNDVTLFIARKNGKTALIGLVFILLLLTEQQYSEFYSICLTKELAAEIKKIMEQIINASLLIKKHFNISTTKTGRITCKLTNSFFEPRVAEAGKNNSIRPSAFVSDEHGNFQNADNFNAMKSGQKNVINPLVFRTTTAYAINNSIMEEDLDYIRKVYNCVVDNERMFALIYYADKENIWNDKGLYQANPLQLEENYKIMREDRAKALVQDNLKEEFITKTCNVFTQENSEEKYLNIEEWKKCEVNKIDFNGKEVVVGVDLSITTDLTAVSIMYKEEGKYYLHSKGFLPSETLSKRREKIDYRLYERLGYCDIHEGFIISYTKIEQYIRSIESIYNCKIKCIVSDPYNALEMMERLSDDYEVILLKQTYTNLSAPTKAFRDDVYEGNIIYQKNKLLDWCVSCATTNKGKAEDIMLNKEDKNKQRIDLLVASTFCYSQLYLLDSKIDIKEVTEYYLKMMGW
;
A
#
# COMPACT_ATOMS: atom_id res chain seq x y z
N MET A 1 -12.73 -12.68 26.67
CA MET A 1 -13.91 -12.38 25.82
C MET A 1 -13.66 -13.01 24.46
N ILE A 2 -14.47 -13.98 24.02
CA ILE A 2 -14.18 -14.84 22.85
C ILE A 2 -13.70 -14.05 21.63
N LEU A 3 -14.40 -12.97 21.27
CA LEU A 3 -14.04 -12.14 20.11
C LEU A 3 -12.61 -11.60 20.18
N LEU A 4 -12.25 -10.94 21.29
CA LEU A 4 -10.93 -10.35 21.47
C LEU A 4 -9.86 -11.43 21.71
N ASP A 5 -10.16 -12.46 22.49
CA ASP A 5 -9.21 -13.53 22.80
C ASP A 5 -8.79 -14.26 21.50
N ARG A 6 -9.75 -14.57 20.61
CA ARG A 6 -9.46 -15.16 19.29
C ARG A 6 -8.74 -14.19 18.36
N ALA A 7 -9.06 -12.90 18.40
CA ALA A 7 -8.36 -11.87 17.61
C ALA A 7 -6.89 -11.73 18.02
N ILE A 8 -6.61 -11.67 19.33
CA ILE A 8 -5.24 -11.62 19.86
C ILE A 8 -4.50 -12.90 19.48
N LYS A 9 -5.11 -14.06 19.71
CA LYS A 9 -4.51 -15.35 19.36
C LYS A 9 -4.13 -15.41 17.88
N TYR A 10 -5.05 -15.02 16.99
CA TYR A 10 -4.79 -14.98 15.55
C TYR A 10 -3.58 -14.10 15.22
N ALA A 11 -3.55 -12.87 15.74
CA ALA A 11 -2.48 -11.93 15.47
C ALA A 11 -1.13 -12.43 15.99
N THR A 12 -1.10 -13.02 17.19
CA THR A 12 0.09 -13.64 17.77
C THR A 12 0.56 -14.83 16.93
N ASP A 13 -0.33 -15.75 16.57
CA ASP A 13 -0.02 -16.93 15.76
C ASP A 13 0.56 -16.55 14.40
N VAL A 14 0.03 -15.51 13.75
CA VAL A 14 0.53 -14.99 12.47
C VAL A 14 1.92 -14.34 12.63
N VAL A 15 2.12 -13.50 13.64
CA VAL A 15 3.40 -12.80 13.86
C VAL A 15 4.52 -13.79 14.18
N GLU A 16 4.22 -14.80 15.00
CA GLU A 16 5.15 -15.86 15.40
C GLU A 16 5.37 -16.92 14.31
N GLY A 17 4.70 -16.81 13.16
CA GLY A 17 4.89 -17.69 12.01
C GLY A 17 4.19 -19.05 12.11
N ARG A 18 3.27 -19.22 13.06
CA ARG A 18 2.38 -20.41 13.12
C ARG A 18 1.30 -20.37 12.04
N GLY A 19 0.85 -19.17 11.66
CA GLY A 19 -0.11 -18.98 10.56
C GLY A 19 0.58 -18.84 9.20
N ILE A 20 0.18 -19.66 8.22
CA ILE A 20 0.62 -19.49 6.83
C ILE A 20 -0.24 -18.41 6.17
N THR A 21 0.35 -17.24 5.92
CA THR A 21 -0.35 -16.09 5.31
C THR A 21 0.63 -15.20 4.53
N THR A 22 0.14 -14.09 4.01
CA THR A 22 0.91 -13.09 3.26
C THR A 22 1.64 -12.12 4.20
N TRP A 23 2.66 -11.44 3.69
CA TRP A 23 3.41 -10.47 4.50
C TRP A 23 2.54 -9.27 4.91
N GLU A 24 1.57 -8.86 4.08
CA GLU A 24 0.64 -7.77 4.39
C GLU A 24 -0.23 -8.10 5.61
N VAL A 25 -0.76 -9.33 5.69
CA VAL A 25 -1.55 -9.78 6.85
C VAL A 25 -0.65 -9.88 8.09
N LYS A 26 0.59 -10.38 7.92
CA LYS A 26 1.56 -10.42 9.02
C LYS A 26 1.89 -9.02 9.54
N LYS A 27 2.07 -8.04 8.66
CA LYS A 27 2.29 -6.64 9.03
C LYS A 27 1.09 -6.06 9.77
N GLN A 28 -0.14 -6.29 9.30
CA GLN A 28 -1.35 -5.82 9.98
C GLN A 28 -1.52 -6.44 11.37
N CYS A 29 -1.19 -7.72 11.53
CA CYS A 29 -1.19 -8.40 12.83
C CYS A 29 -0.10 -7.83 13.76
N ALA A 30 1.10 -7.56 13.23
CA ALA A 30 2.17 -6.92 14.00
C ALA A 30 1.79 -5.51 14.49
N ILE A 31 1.16 -4.70 13.62
CA ILE A 31 0.60 -3.39 13.99
C ILE A 31 -0.42 -3.55 15.13
N PHE A 32 -1.36 -4.49 15.01
CA PHE A 32 -2.35 -4.74 16.07
C PHE A 32 -1.70 -5.11 17.40
N ILE A 33 -0.74 -6.05 17.42
CA ILE A 33 -0.04 -6.48 18.63
C ILE A 33 0.74 -5.31 19.26
N GLN A 34 1.45 -4.53 18.44
CA GLN A 34 2.19 -3.36 18.90
C GLN A 34 1.24 -2.30 19.48
N ASP A 35 0.12 -2.05 18.82
CA ASP A 35 -0.87 -1.07 19.27
C ASP A 35 -1.53 -1.53 20.58
N TYR A 36 -1.88 -2.82 20.67
CA TYR A 36 -2.59 -3.41 21.81
C TYR A 36 -1.71 -3.50 23.05
N TYR A 37 -0.46 -3.95 22.95
CA TYR A 37 0.38 -4.11 24.15
C TYR A 37 1.19 -2.87 24.52
N LYS A 38 1.40 -1.95 23.58
CA LYS A 38 2.33 -0.83 23.78
C LYS A 38 1.72 0.53 23.46
N ARG A 39 1.41 0.80 22.18
CA ARG A 39 1.13 2.19 21.74
C ARG A 39 -0.13 2.77 22.36
N GLN A 40 -1.16 1.97 22.64
CA GLN A 40 -2.36 2.47 23.31
C GLN A 40 -2.09 3.10 24.69
N HIS A 41 -0.97 2.76 25.34
CA HIS A 41 -0.56 3.34 26.62
C HIS A 41 0.36 4.57 26.47
N GLU A 42 0.78 4.93 25.26
CA GLU A 42 1.60 6.11 24.98
C GLU A 42 0.72 7.37 24.84
N GLU A 43 1.14 8.51 25.41
CA GLU A 43 0.38 9.77 25.33
C GLU A 43 0.26 10.31 23.90
N SER A 44 1.29 10.10 23.07
CA SER A 44 1.34 10.55 21.68
C SER A 44 0.43 9.77 20.73
N PHE A 45 -0.05 8.59 21.13
CA PHE A 45 -0.88 7.75 20.29
C PHE A 45 -2.37 8.03 20.53
N GLU A 46 -3.10 8.36 19.46
CA GLU A 46 -4.47 8.88 19.56
C GLU A 46 -5.54 7.80 19.85
N PHE A 47 -5.18 6.52 19.78
CA PHE A 47 -6.13 5.41 19.77
C PHE A 47 -5.96 4.45 20.95
N TYR A 48 -7.06 3.79 21.32
CA TYR A 48 -7.06 2.70 22.30
C TYR A 48 -8.12 1.67 21.93
N ILE A 49 -8.01 0.48 22.50
CA ILE A 49 -9.04 -0.56 22.33
C ILE A 49 -10.09 -0.43 23.44
N ASP A 50 -11.34 -0.22 23.04
CA ASP A 50 -12.46 -0.07 23.97
C ASP A 50 -13.07 -1.44 24.28
N ILE A 51 -12.72 -1.97 25.46
CA ILE A 51 -13.16 -3.29 25.93
C ILE A 51 -14.66 -3.33 26.21
N GLU A 52 -15.26 -2.22 26.67
CA GLU A 52 -16.70 -2.15 26.97
C GLU A 52 -17.51 -2.22 25.67
N GLU A 53 -17.11 -1.45 24.65
CA GLU A 53 -17.75 -1.50 23.33
C GLU A 53 -17.56 -2.87 22.66
N LEU A 54 -16.37 -3.48 22.76
CA LEU A 54 -16.16 -4.83 22.26
C LEU A 54 -17.00 -5.87 23.00
N SER A 55 -17.24 -5.72 24.30
CA SER A 55 -18.12 -6.63 25.05
C SER A 55 -19.54 -6.60 24.49
N LYS A 56 -20.05 -5.43 24.12
CA LYS A 56 -21.36 -5.30 23.48
C LYS A 56 -21.39 -6.03 22.14
N ILE A 57 -20.35 -5.87 21.31
CA ILE A 57 -20.27 -6.56 20.02
C ILE A 57 -20.17 -8.07 20.20
N ASN A 58 -19.35 -8.52 21.14
CA ASN A 58 -19.22 -9.93 21.49
C ASN A 58 -20.58 -10.52 21.88
N ASP A 59 -21.33 -9.84 22.76
CA ASP A 59 -22.63 -10.35 23.20
C ASP A 59 -23.71 -10.26 22.13
N LEU A 60 -23.69 -9.23 21.27
CA LEU A 60 -24.57 -9.17 20.10
C LEU A 60 -24.34 -10.34 19.14
N LEU A 61 -23.10 -10.76 18.92
CA LEU A 61 -22.78 -11.92 18.08
C LEU A 61 -23.32 -13.23 18.67
N LYS A 62 -23.42 -13.36 20.00
CA LYS A 62 -24.05 -14.52 20.66
C LYS A 62 -25.57 -14.59 20.42
N LEU A 63 -26.20 -13.45 20.14
CA LEU A 63 -27.64 -13.38 19.87
C LEU A 63 -27.97 -13.69 18.40
N MET A 64 -26.95 -13.90 17.56
CA MET A 64 -27.09 -14.15 16.13
C MET A 64 -26.81 -15.61 15.80
N ASN A 65 -27.53 -16.14 14.81
CA ASN A 65 -27.33 -17.47 14.27
C ASN A 65 -27.01 -17.41 12.78
N PHE A 66 -26.14 -18.32 12.31
CA PHE A 66 -25.97 -18.53 10.88
C PHE A 66 -27.24 -19.13 10.27
N ALA A 67 -27.57 -18.71 9.06
CA ALA A 67 -28.83 -19.10 8.42
C ALA A 67 -28.69 -20.27 7.43
N THR A 68 -27.48 -20.51 6.90
CA THR A 68 -27.23 -21.47 5.81
C THR A 68 -25.87 -22.15 5.98
N GLY A 69 -25.61 -23.19 5.18
CA GLY A 69 -24.37 -23.96 5.20
C GLY A 69 -24.28 -24.95 6.36
N TYR A 70 -23.09 -25.52 6.58
CA TYR A 70 -22.82 -26.50 7.65
C TYR A 70 -23.11 -25.97 9.06
N LEU A 71 -23.16 -24.65 9.22
CA LEU A 71 -23.37 -23.96 10.49
C LEU A 71 -24.80 -23.45 10.67
N ALA A 72 -25.74 -23.81 9.78
CA ALA A 72 -27.12 -23.32 9.88
C ALA A 72 -27.72 -23.56 11.28
N ASN A 73 -28.36 -22.51 11.83
CA ASN A 73 -28.95 -22.42 13.17
C ASN A 73 -27.96 -22.47 14.34
N ASN A 74 -26.65 -22.51 14.10
CA ASN A 74 -25.65 -22.40 15.16
C ASN A 74 -25.34 -20.93 15.48
N GLU A 75 -24.96 -20.68 16.73
CA GLU A 75 -24.54 -19.37 17.22
C GLU A 75 -23.33 -18.85 16.43
N VAL A 76 -23.38 -17.57 16.04
CA VAL A 76 -22.34 -16.93 15.22
C VAL A 76 -21.00 -16.86 15.96
N LEU A 77 -20.96 -16.33 17.19
CA LEU A 77 -19.69 -16.05 17.88
C LEU A 77 -18.81 -17.29 18.04
N GLU A 78 -19.39 -18.41 18.47
CA GLU A 78 -18.66 -19.66 18.69
C GLU A 78 -18.05 -20.23 17.40
N HIS A 79 -18.67 -19.95 16.25
CA HIS A 79 -18.30 -20.53 14.95
C HIS A 79 -17.63 -19.52 14.00
N LEU A 80 -17.28 -18.32 14.47
CA LEU A 80 -16.40 -17.40 13.74
C LEU A 80 -14.96 -17.93 13.74
N ASP A 81 -14.34 -17.95 12.56
CA ASP A 81 -12.93 -18.23 12.42
C ASP A 81 -12.08 -17.10 13.03
N SER A 82 -10.84 -17.41 13.41
CA SER A 82 -9.97 -16.49 14.13
C SER A 82 -9.67 -15.22 13.34
N PHE A 83 -9.51 -15.31 12.00
CA PHE A 83 -9.32 -14.11 11.16
C PHE A 83 -10.60 -13.25 11.07
N GLN A 84 -11.78 -13.86 11.16
CA GLN A 84 -13.06 -13.15 11.16
C GLN A 84 -13.25 -12.40 12.49
N CYS A 85 -12.90 -13.03 13.60
CA CYS A 85 -12.82 -12.38 14.91
C CYS A 85 -11.84 -11.20 14.88
N PHE A 86 -10.65 -11.39 14.29
CA PHE A 86 -9.66 -10.33 14.11
C PHE A 86 -10.22 -9.15 13.29
N PHE A 87 -10.92 -9.43 12.19
CA PHE A 87 -11.54 -8.41 11.34
C PHE A 87 -12.61 -7.59 12.11
N ILE A 88 -13.56 -8.27 12.77
CA ILE A 88 -14.62 -7.60 13.55
C ILE A 88 -14.03 -6.82 14.73
N CYS A 89 -13.07 -7.42 15.46
CA CYS A 89 -12.41 -6.78 16.59
C CYS A 89 -11.73 -5.47 16.19
N ASN A 90 -11.06 -5.43 15.03
CA ASN A 90 -10.40 -4.21 14.59
C ASN A 90 -11.41 -3.12 14.20
N ILE A 91 -12.49 -3.47 13.50
CA ILE A 91 -13.52 -2.50 13.09
C ILE A 91 -14.19 -1.82 14.29
N PHE A 92 -14.60 -2.61 15.28
CA PHE A 92 -15.42 -2.10 16.39
C PHE A 92 -14.64 -1.78 17.65
N GLY A 93 -13.42 -2.30 17.82
CA GLY A 93 -12.67 -2.16 19.07
C GLY A 93 -11.83 -0.89 19.17
N TRP A 94 -11.22 -0.44 18.07
CA TRP A 94 -10.31 0.70 18.13
C TRP A 94 -11.05 2.04 18.09
N ARG A 95 -10.89 2.85 19.13
CA ARG A 95 -11.51 4.16 19.32
C ARG A 95 -10.48 5.27 19.48
N TYR A 96 -10.90 6.50 19.24
CA TYR A 96 -10.11 7.68 19.61
C TYR A 96 -10.15 7.92 21.13
N LYS A 97 -9.00 8.19 21.74
CA LYS A 97 -8.89 8.55 23.17
C LYS A 97 -9.69 9.81 23.52
N ASN A 98 -9.68 10.81 22.62
CA ASN A 98 -10.41 12.07 22.81
C ASN A 98 -11.90 11.97 22.48
N ASN A 99 -12.35 10.89 21.83
CA ASN A 99 -13.75 10.67 21.48
C ASN A 99 -14.05 9.18 21.31
N LYS A 100 -14.57 8.56 22.38
CA LYS A 100 -14.91 7.13 22.39
C LYS A 100 -15.96 6.71 21.34
N ALA A 101 -16.78 7.63 20.84
CA ALA A 101 -17.78 7.34 19.81
C ALA A 101 -17.16 7.26 18.40
N LYS A 102 -15.90 7.70 18.24
CA LYS A 102 -15.22 7.77 16.95
C LYS A 102 -14.29 6.56 16.76
N PHE A 103 -14.44 5.89 15.63
CA PHE A 103 -13.69 4.69 15.26
C PHE A 103 -12.31 5.11 14.71
N ARG A 104 -11.27 4.35 15.05
CA ARG A 104 -9.94 4.53 14.45
C ARG A 104 -10.01 4.27 12.96
N TYR A 105 -10.32 3.03 12.58
CA TYR A 105 -10.30 2.62 11.19
C TYR A 105 -11.52 3.13 10.45
N ASN A 106 -11.29 3.69 9.27
CA ASN A 106 -12.34 4.21 8.40
C ASN A 106 -12.17 3.79 6.93
N ASP A 107 -11.01 3.27 6.57
CA ASP A 107 -10.71 2.75 5.24
C ASP A 107 -10.33 1.27 5.39
N VAL A 108 -11.29 0.38 5.12
CA VAL A 108 -11.20 -1.06 5.42
C VAL A 108 -11.19 -1.86 4.12
N THR A 109 -10.21 -2.73 3.96
CA THR A 109 -10.09 -3.61 2.77
C THR A 109 -9.96 -5.07 3.19
N LEU A 110 -10.79 -5.93 2.58
CA LEU A 110 -10.70 -7.38 2.67
C LEU A 110 -10.54 -7.95 1.26
N PHE A 111 -9.29 -8.20 0.89
CA PHE A 111 -8.91 -8.85 -0.37
C PHE A 111 -8.68 -10.33 -0.08
N ILE A 112 -9.58 -11.20 -0.54
CA ILE A 112 -9.61 -12.61 -0.13
C ILE A 112 -10.21 -13.49 -1.22
N ALA A 113 -9.72 -14.73 -1.36
CA ALA A 113 -10.19 -15.68 -2.36
C ALA A 113 -11.68 -16.04 -2.19
N ARG A 114 -12.30 -16.59 -3.25
CA ARG A 114 -13.72 -16.98 -3.23
C ARG A 114 -13.98 -18.05 -2.16
N LYS A 115 -15.22 -18.12 -1.68
CA LYS A 115 -15.69 -19.09 -0.68
C LYS A 115 -15.07 -18.96 0.73
N ASN A 116 -14.37 -17.87 1.05
CA ASN A 116 -13.88 -17.58 2.42
C ASN A 116 -14.88 -16.79 3.30
N GLY A 117 -16.18 -16.79 2.95
CA GLY A 117 -17.22 -16.16 3.78
C GLY A 117 -17.22 -14.62 3.80
N LYS A 118 -16.55 -13.94 2.86
CA LYS A 118 -16.42 -12.47 2.82
C LYS A 118 -17.77 -11.74 2.90
N THR A 119 -18.77 -12.18 2.12
CA THR A 119 -20.08 -11.53 2.03
C THR A 119 -20.92 -11.78 3.29
N ALA A 120 -20.74 -12.93 3.94
CA ALA A 120 -21.35 -13.23 5.25
C ALA A 120 -20.76 -12.35 6.35
N LEU A 121 -19.42 -12.23 6.37
CA LEU A 121 -18.71 -11.39 7.34
C LEU A 121 -19.11 -9.92 7.22
N ILE A 122 -19.19 -9.37 6.00
CA ILE A 122 -19.62 -7.98 5.84
C ILE A 122 -21.10 -7.79 6.19
N GLY A 123 -21.96 -8.78 5.89
CA GLY A 123 -23.35 -8.77 6.33
C GLY A 123 -23.48 -8.67 7.85
N LEU A 124 -22.68 -9.44 8.60
CA LEU A 124 -22.61 -9.34 10.06
C LEU A 124 -22.17 -7.95 10.53
N VAL A 125 -21.13 -7.39 9.91
CA VAL A 125 -20.65 -6.03 10.22
C VAL A 125 -21.77 -5.00 10.04
N PHE A 126 -22.54 -5.05 8.96
CA PHE A 126 -23.66 -4.12 8.76
C PHE A 126 -24.83 -4.34 9.72
N ILE A 127 -25.12 -5.59 10.13
CA ILE A 127 -26.11 -5.84 11.19
C ILE A 127 -25.65 -5.22 12.51
N LEU A 128 -24.38 -5.39 12.87
CA LEU A 128 -23.80 -4.79 14.06
C LEU A 128 -23.88 -3.25 13.99
N LEU A 129 -23.46 -2.64 12.88
CA LEU A 129 -23.59 -1.19 12.67
C LEU A 129 -25.04 -0.69 12.77
N LEU A 130 -26.01 -1.43 12.22
CA LEU A 130 -27.43 -1.10 12.36
C LEU A 130 -27.90 -1.07 13.82
N LEU A 131 -27.29 -1.88 14.69
CA LEU A 131 -27.64 -1.99 16.11
C LEU A 131 -26.86 -1.02 16.99
N THR A 132 -25.63 -0.65 16.61
CA THR A 132 -24.70 0.07 17.50
C THR A 132 -24.35 1.48 17.06
N GLU A 133 -24.49 1.85 15.78
CA GLU A 133 -24.21 3.23 15.36
C GLU A 133 -25.34 4.19 15.77
N GLN A 134 -25.07 5.48 15.59
CA GLN A 134 -25.94 6.61 15.82
C GLN A 134 -27.29 6.44 15.15
N GLN A 135 -28.26 7.11 15.77
CA GLN A 135 -29.60 7.10 15.22
C GLN A 135 -29.62 7.77 13.84
N TYR A 136 -30.43 7.23 12.94
CA TYR A 136 -30.60 7.70 11.57
C TYR A 136 -29.35 7.56 10.68
N SER A 137 -28.45 6.62 11.00
CA SER A 137 -27.34 6.28 10.12
C SER A 137 -27.81 5.56 8.86
N GLU A 138 -27.16 5.89 7.73
CA GLU A 138 -27.46 5.32 6.42
C GLU A 138 -26.33 4.37 5.99
N PHE A 139 -26.67 3.16 5.58
CA PHE A 139 -25.72 2.13 5.17
C PHE A 139 -26.03 1.62 3.76
N TYR A 140 -24.98 1.35 2.98
CA TYR A 140 -25.14 0.97 1.57
C TYR A 140 -24.19 -0.12 1.12
N SER A 141 -24.62 -0.94 0.17
CA SER A 141 -23.72 -1.67 -0.73
C SER A 141 -23.77 -1.05 -2.12
N ILE A 142 -22.61 -0.97 -2.77
CA ILE A 142 -22.49 -0.63 -4.20
C ILE A 142 -21.88 -1.82 -4.94
N CYS A 143 -22.47 -2.15 -6.09
CA CYS A 143 -21.93 -3.12 -7.03
C CYS A 143 -22.31 -2.74 -8.47
N LEU A 144 -21.73 -3.43 -9.47
CA LEU A 144 -21.99 -3.18 -10.89
C LEU A 144 -23.39 -3.61 -11.33
N THR A 145 -23.99 -4.62 -10.69
CA THR A 145 -25.33 -5.12 -11.03
C THR A 145 -26.26 -5.10 -9.82
N LYS A 146 -27.58 -5.06 -10.08
CA LYS A 146 -28.62 -5.09 -9.03
C LYS A 146 -28.58 -6.38 -8.24
N GLU A 147 -28.33 -7.50 -8.92
CA GLU A 147 -28.29 -8.83 -8.33
C GLU A 147 -27.13 -8.95 -7.33
N LEU A 148 -25.95 -8.47 -7.71
CA LEU A 148 -24.77 -8.49 -6.83
C LEU A 148 -24.95 -7.53 -5.64
N ALA A 149 -25.49 -6.34 -5.88
CA ALA A 149 -25.76 -5.38 -4.81
C ALA A 149 -26.73 -5.95 -3.75
N ALA A 150 -27.72 -6.74 -4.18
CA ALA A 150 -28.73 -7.34 -3.31
C ALA A 150 -28.22 -8.56 -2.51
N GLU A 151 -27.07 -9.14 -2.84
CA GLU A 151 -26.58 -10.37 -2.18
C GLU A 151 -26.25 -10.12 -0.70
N ILE A 152 -25.67 -8.97 -0.37
CA ILE A 152 -25.42 -8.57 1.03
C ILE A 152 -26.74 -8.42 1.79
N LYS A 153 -27.74 -7.75 1.20
CA LYS A 153 -29.07 -7.61 1.82
C LYS A 153 -29.69 -8.99 2.10
N LYS A 154 -29.64 -9.89 1.11
CA LYS A 154 -30.18 -11.24 1.22
C LYS A 154 -29.52 -12.02 2.36
N ILE A 155 -28.20 -11.95 2.50
CA ILE A 155 -27.48 -12.58 3.60
C ILE A 155 -27.87 -11.96 4.95
N MET A 156 -27.95 -10.63 5.04
CA MET A 156 -28.39 -9.95 6.26
C MET A 156 -29.82 -10.38 6.64
N GLU A 157 -30.73 -10.43 5.67
CA GLU A 157 -32.10 -10.90 5.86
C GLU A 157 -32.14 -12.34 6.37
N GLN A 158 -31.31 -13.23 5.82
CA GLN A 158 -31.19 -14.61 6.28
C GLN A 158 -30.71 -14.69 7.73
N ILE A 159 -29.62 -13.99 8.09
CA ILE A 159 -29.07 -13.97 9.45
C ILE A 159 -30.10 -13.40 10.44
N ILE A 160 -30.73 -12.26 10.13
CA ILE A 160 -31.73 -11.64 10.99
C ILE A 160 -32.93 -12.58 11.20
N ASN A 161 -33.38 -13.26 10.14
CA ASN A 161 -34.51 -14.19 10.24
C ASN A 161 -34.20 -15.45 11.05
N ALA A 162 -32.96 -15.96 10.98
CA ALA A 162 -32.48 -17.08 11.79
C ALA A 162 -32.22 -16.67 13.26
N SER A 163 -32.03 -15.38 13.52
CA SER A 163 -31.68 -14.82 14.83
C SER A 163 -32.92 -14.28 15.55
N LEU A 164 -33.73 -15.19 16.11
CA LEU A 164 -35.04 -14.86 16.70
C LEU A 164 -35.00 -13.76 17.77
N LEU A 165 -33.90 -13.66 18.53
CA LEU A 165 -33.74 -12.69 19.61
C LEU A 165 -33.64 -11.24 19.10
N ILE A 166 -33.02 -11.04 17.93
CA ILE A 166 -32.84 -9.70 17.34
C ILE A 166 -33.91 -9.37 16.29
N LYS A 167 -34.54 -10.39 15.67
CA LYS A 167 -35.49 -10.24 14.56
C LYS A 167 -36.56 -9.17 14.79
N LYS A 168 -37.13 -9.11 16.00
CA LYS A 168 -38.20 -8.15 16.36
C LYS A 168 -37.80 -6.67 16.17
N HIS A 169 -36.49 -6.38 16.22
CA HIS A 169 -35.92 -5.05 16.09
C HIS A 169 -35.72 -4.61 14.63
N PHE A 170 -36.00 -5.46 13.65
CA PHE A 170 -35.82 -5.14 12.23
C PHE A 170 -37.15 -5.09 11.47
N ASN A 171 -37.20 -4.21 10.48
CA ASN A 171 -38.18 -4.22 9.39
C ASN A 171 -37.42 -4.52 8.10
N ILE A 172 -37.77 -5.61 7.43
CA ILE A 172 -37.10 -6.06 6.20
C ILE A 172 -38.08 -5.92 5.04
N SER A 173 -37.71 -5.14 4.03
CA SER A 173 -38.49 -5.05 2.80
C SER A 173 -38.45 -6.38 2.03
N THR A 174 -39.60 -6.78 1.49
CA THR A 174 -39.74 -7.98 0.64
C THR A 174 -39.06 -7.83 -0.74
N THR A 175 -38.76 -6.61 -1.16
CA THR A 175 -38.08 -6.35 -2.44
C THR A 175 -36.57 -6.58 -2.31
N LYS A 176 -35.94 -7.19 -3.33
CA LYS A 176 -34.49 -7.45 -3.35
C LYS A 176 -33.64 -6.18 -3.15
N THR A 177 -34.10 -5.04 -3.68
CA THR A 177 -33.41 -3.74 -3.54
C THR A 177 -34.00 -2.85 -2.45
N GLY A 178 -34.92 -3.40 -1.63
CA GLY A 178 -35.56 -2.65 -0.55
C GLY A 178 -34.67 -2.52 0.69
N ARG A 179 -35.11 -1.70 1.64
CA ARG A 179 -34.35 -1.43 2.87
C ARG A 179 -34.47 -2.53 3.91
N ILE A 180 -33.43 -2.68 4.72
CA ILE A 180 -33.49 -3.27 6.06
C ILE A 180 -33.38 -2.11 7.05
N THR A 181 -34.38 -1.92 7.91
CA THR A 181 -34.42 -0.82 8.89
C THR A 181 -34.34 -1.39 10.31
N CYS A 182 -33.45 -0.84 11.13
CA CYS A 182 -33.39 -1.13 12.56
C CYS A 182 -34.28 -0.17 13.34
N LYS A 183 -35.22 -0.70 14.12
CA LYS A 183 -36.19 0.07 14.92
C LYS A 183 -35.56 0.75 16.14
N LEU A 184 -34.42 0.25 16.62
CA LEU A 184 -33.73 0.80 17.79
C LEU A 184 -33.03 2.13 17.46
N THR A 185 -32.41 2.19 16.28
CA THR A 185 -31.61 3.32 15.83
C THR A 185 -32.31 4.15 14.77
N ASN A 186 -33.41 3.68 14.17
CA ASN A 186 -34.00 4.26 12.96
C ASN A 186 -33.02 4.32 11.77
N SER A 187 -31.94 3.56 11.84
CA SER A 187 -30.93 3.43 10.79
C SER A 187 -31.35 2.38 9.76
N PHE A 188 -30.84 2.49 8.53
CA PHE A 188 -31.18 1.54 7.47
C PHE A 188 -29.99 1.12 6.61
N PHE A 189 -30.12 -0.07 6.02
CA PHE A 189 -29.25 -0.58 4.96
C PHE A 189 -30.03 -0.65 3.64
N GLU A 190 -29.42 -0.18 2.55
CA GLU A 190 -30.01 -0.18 1.21
C GLU A 190 -28.97 -0.60 0.15
N PRO A 191 -29.23 -1.66 -0.63
CA PRO A 191 -28.36 -2.02 -1.74
C PRO A 191 -28.56 -1.10 -2.95
N ARG A 192 -27.47 -0.69 -3.60
CA ARG A 192 -27.49 0.22 -4.75
C ARG A 192 -26.61 -0.24 -5.91
N VAL A 193 -27.02 0.12 -7.11
CA VAL A 193 -26.21 -0.03 -8.32
C VAL A 193 -25.29 1.18 -8.43
N ALA A 194 -24.06 0.93 -8.85
CA ALA A 194 -23.10 1.98 -9.14
C ALA A 194 -23.44 2.70 -10.46
N GLU A 195 -24.44 3.59 -10.45
CA GLU A 195 -24.75 4.50 -11.57
C GLU A 195 -24.20 5.91 -11.30
N ALA A 196 -23.55 6.51 -12.28
CA ALA A 196 -23.01 7.88 -12.18
C ALA A 196 -24.14 8.90 -11.97
N GLY A 197 -23.99 9.82 -11.01
CA GLY A 197 -24.91 10.93 -10.75
C GLY A 197 -26.07 10.65 -9.78
N LYS A 198 -26.46 9.39 -9.54
CA LYS A 198 -27.56 9.05 -8.59
C LYS A 198 -27.16 9.06 -7.12
N ASN A 199 -25.87 9.02 -6.82
CA ASN A 199 -25.34 8.91 -5.45
C ASN A 199 -24.77 10.23 -4.89
N ASN A 200 -24.98 11.37 -5.56
CA ASN A 200 -24.39 12.64 -5.15
C ASN A 200 -25.09 13.32 -3.94
N SER A 201 -26.28 12.86 -3.55
CA SER A 201 -27.10 13.48 -2.50
C SER A 201 -27.27 12.62 -1.24
N ILE A 202 -26.53 11.51 -1.11
CA ILE A 202 -26.64 10.60 0.03
C ILE A 202 -25.53 10.81 1.05
N ARG A 203 -25.83 10.50 2.32
CA ARG A 203 -24.91 10.70 3.45
C ARG A 203 -24.57 9.36 4.10
N PRO A 204 -23.77 8.50 3.41
CA PRO A 204 -23.45 7.18 3.91
C PRO A 204 -22.64 7.27 5.20
N SER A 205 -23.17 6.69 6.29
CA SER A 205 -22.36 6.47 7.49
C SER A 205 -21.34 5.36 7.24
N ALA A 206 -21.77 4.26 6.61
CA ALA A 206 -20.87 3.25 6.09
C ALA A 206 -21.33 2.78 4.70
N PHE A 207 -20.39 2.41 3.84
CA PHE A 207 -20.73 1.67 2.63
C PHE A 207 -19.69 0.62 2.28
N VAL A 208 -20.13 -0.40 1.55
CA VAL A 208 -19.26 -1.43 0.99
C VAL A 208 -19.30 -1.38 -0.54
N SER A 209 -18.12 -1.34 -1.14
CA SER A 209 -17.93 -1.69 -2.54
C SER A 209 -17.65 -3.19 -2.60
N ASP A 210 -18.68 -3.96 -2.94
CA ASP A 210 -18.53 -5.41 -3.07
C ASP A 210 -18.11 -5.78 -4.49
N GLU A 211 -17.25 -6.79 -4.58
CA GLU A 211 -16.51 -7.13 -5.80
C GLU A 211 -15.78 -5.91 -6.39
N HIS A 212 -15.14 -5.12 -5.50
CA HIS A 212 -14.44 -3.88 -5.84
C HIS A 212 -13.42 -4.02 -6.98
N GLY A 213 -12.72 -5.16 -7.04
CA GLY A 213 -11.76 -5.49 -8.08
C GLY A 213 -12.37 -5.72 -9.45
N ASN A 214 -13.70 -5.75 -9.59
CA ASN A 214 -14.38 -5.79 -10.87
C ASN A 214 -14.64 -4.39 -11.46
N PHE A 215 -14.44 -3.32 -10.68
CA PHE A 215 -14.66 -1.95 -11.14
C PHE A 215 -13.45 -1.44 -11.93
N GLN A 216 -13.72 -0.76 -13.04
CA GLN A 216 -12.69 -0.07 -13.86
C GLN A 216 -12.73 1.46 -13.70
N ASN A 217 -13.78 1.99 -13.08
CA ASN A 217 -13.94 3.42 -12.80
C ASN A 217 -14.32 3.62 -11.32
N ALA A 218 -13.60 4.54 -10.65
CA ALA A 218 -13.78 4.87 -9.24
C ALA A 218 -14.80 5.99 -8.96
N ASP A 219 -15.46 6.59 -9.96
CA ASP A 219 -16.34 7.76 -9.81
C ASP A 219 -17.47 7.52 -8.79
N ASN A 220 -18.16 6.38 -8.88
CA ASN A 220 -19.24 6.06 -7.94
C ASN A 220 -18.70 5.84 -6.51
N PHE A 221 -17.57 5.14 -6.39
CA PHE A 221 -16.90 4.91 -5.12
C PHE A 221 -16.46 6.24 -4.48
N ASN A 222 -15.87 7.13 -5.27
CA ASN A 222 -15.44 8.46 -4.84
C ASN A 222 -16.64 9.35 -4.46
N ALA A 223 -17.76 9.25 -5.18
CA ALA A 223 -19.00 9.94 -4.82
C ALA A 223 -19.52 9.48 -3.45
N MET A 224 -19.58 8.16 -3.19
CA MET A 224 -19.97 7.61 -1.90
C MET A 224 -19.04 8.10 -0.78
N LYS A 225 -17.72 8.02 -0.97
CA LYS A 225 -16.71 8.50 -0.01
C LYS A 225 -16.84 10.00 0.24
N SER A 226 -17.14 10.79 -0.79
CA SER A 226 -17.34 12.24 -0.68
C SER A 226 -18.60 12.62 0.10
N GLY A 227 -19.66 11.80 0.03
CA GLY A 227 -20.91 12.00 0.78
C GLY A 227 -20.75 11.84 2.30
N GLN A 228 -19.62 11.28 2.77
CA GLN A 228 -19.38 11.05 4.20
C GLN A 228 -18.87 12.29 4.95
N LYS A 229 -18.78 13.46 4.30
CA LYS A 229 -18.10 14.69 4.80
C LYS A 229 -18.62 15.26 6.14
N ASN A 230 -19.69 14.74 6.72
CA ASN A 230 -20.21 15.15 8.04
C ASN A 230 -20.68 13.95 8.89
N VAL A 231 -20.06 12.78 8.73
CA VAL A 231 -20.36 11.58 9.52
C VAL A 231 -19.26 11.39 10.56
N ILE A 232 -19.63 11.04 11.81
CA ILE A 232 -18.67 10.77 12.89
C ILE A 232 -17.78 9.58 12.54
N ASN A 233 -18.36 8.49 12.03
CA ASN A 233 -17.67 7.28 11.61
C ASN A 233 -17.83 7.03 10.10
N PRO A 234 -17.06 7.69 9.22
CA PRO A 234 -17.17 7.53 7.77
C PRO A 234 -16.50 6.23 7.32
N LEU A 235 -17.18 5.10 7.48
CA LEU A 235 -16.61 3.77 7.20
C LEU A 235 -16.71 3.42 5.72
N VAL A 236 -15.60 2.97 5.15
CA VAL A 236 -15.51 2.48 3.77
C VAL A 236 -15.01 1.06 3.80
N PHE A 237 -15.75 0.15 3.16
CA PHE A 237 -15.36 -1.26 3.01
C PHE A 237 -15.12 -1.58 1.54
N ARG A 238 -13.96 -2.18 1.23
CA ARG A 238 -13.69 -2.84 -0.05
C ARG A 238 -13.63 -4.33 0.18
N THR A 239 -14.55 -5.07 -0.40
CA THR A 239 -14.52 -6.54 -0.37
C THR A 239 -14.36 -7.04 -1.79
N THR A 240 -13.31 -7.81 -2.07
CA THR A 240 -13.10 -8.33 -3.42
C THR A 240 -12.20 -9.55 -3.45
N THR A 241 -12.31 -10.29 -4.54
CA THR A 241 -11.30 -11.26 -4.99
C THR A 241 -10.49 -10.66 -6.14
N ALA A 242 -9.48 -11.39 -6.62
CA ALA A 242 -8.83 -11.13 -7.89
C ALA A 242 -9.78 -11.42 -9.07
N TYR A 243 -9.54 -10.70 -10.16
CA TYR A 243 -10.30 -10.77 -11.40
C TYR A 243 -9.36 -10.87 -12.60
N ALA A 244 -9.78 -11.59 -13.63
CA ALA A 244 -9.17 -11.59 -14.94
C ALA A 244 -9.69 -10.40 -15.76
N ILE A 245 -9.44 -9.18 -15.27
CA ILE A 245 -9.80 -7.95 -15.99
C ILE A 245 -8.61 -7.03 -16.04
N ASN A 246 -8.52 -6.23 -17.11
CA ASN A 246 -7.56 -5.14 -17.24
C ASN A 246 -8.06 -3.88 -16.53
N ASN A 247 -7.14 -3.08 -16.01
CA ASN A 247 -7.40 -1.77 -15.37
C ASN A 247 -8.37 -1.86 -14.19
N SER A 248 -8.21 -2.87 -13.33
CA SER A 248 -8.97 -2.94 -12.08
C SER A 248 -8.56 -1.77 -11.16
N ILE A 249 -9.53 -1.03 -10.62
CA ILE A 249 -9.23 0.04 -9.65
C ILE A 249 -8.60 -0.51 -8.36
N MET A 250 -8.74 -1.82 -8.09
CA MET A 250 -8.17 -2.47 -6.93
C MET A 250 -6.63 -2.53 -6.99
N GLU A 251 -6.03 -2.51 -8.17
CA GLU A 251 -4.55 -2.54 -8.30
C GLU A 251 -3.93 -1.28 -7.68
N GLU A 252 -4.51 -0.11 -7.92
CA GLU A 252 -4.08 1.15 -7.30
C GLU A 252 -4.29 1.15 -5.79
N ASP A 253 -5.38 0.54 -5.32
CA ASP A 253 -5.65 0.42 -3.88
C ASP A 253 -4.68 -0.57 -3.21
N LEU A 254 -4.32 -1.69 -3.86
CA LEU A 254 -3.31 -2.62 -3.37
C LEU A 254 -1.92 -1.97 -3.30
N ASP A 255 -1.52 -1.20 -4.32
CA ASP A 255 -0.27 -0.43 -4.29
C ASP A 255 -0.24 0.56 -3.11
N TYR A 256 -1.33 1.31 -2.91
CA TYR A 256 -1.46 2.23 -1.79
C TYR A 256 -1.35 1.51 -0.43
N ILE A 257 -2.08 0.40 -0.25
CA ILE A 257 -2.04 -0.41 0.99
C ILE A 257 -0.62 -0.89 1.28
N ARG A 258 0.08 -1.41 0.27
CA ARG A 258 1.46 -1.89 0.41
C ARG A 258 2.41 -0.75 0.76
N LYS A 259 2.24 0.44 0.19
CA LYS A 259 3.03 1.62 0.55
C LYS A 259 2.80 2.06 1.99
N VAL A 260 1.56 1.95 2.52
CA VAL A 260 1.27 2.19 3.94
C VAL A 260 1.96 1.15 4.83
N TYR A 261 1.88 -0.13 4.48
CA TYR A 261 2.53 -1.21 5.24
C TYR A 261 4.07 -1.17 5.21
N ASN A 262 4.64 -0.63 4.15
CA ASN A 262 6.07 -0.35 4.03
C ASN A 262 6.48 1.02 4.62
N CYS A 263 5.57 1.72 5.29
CA CYS A 263 5.80 3.02 5.93
C CYS A 263 6.27 4.12 4.97
N VAL A 264 6.02 3.97 3.67
CA VAL A 264 6.25 4.98 2.63
C VAL A 264 5.18 6.07 2.71
N VAL A 265 3.95 5.68 3.04
CA VAL A 265 2.80 6.58 3.24
C VAL A 265 2.24 6.41 4.64
N ASP A 266 1.94 7.52 5.32
CA ASP A 266 1.31 7.50 6.64
C ASP A 266 -0.22 7.43 6.52
N ASN A 267 -0.81 6.36 7.05
CA ASN A 267 -2.26 6.27 7.24
C ASN A 267 -2.61 5.33 8.40
N GLU A 268 -2.81 5.89 9.59
CA GLU A 268 -3.13 5.12 10.81
C GLU A 268 -4.59 4.66 10.92
N ARG A 269 -5.43 5.09 9.97
CA ARG A 269 -6.86 4.79 9.91
C ARG A 269 -7.23 3.79 8.80
N MET A 270 -6.23 3.27 8.09
CA MET A 270 -6.38 2.17 7.15
C MET A 270 -6.26 0.83 7.88
N PHE A 271 -7.13 -0.12 7.54
CA PHE A 271 -7.05 -1.51 7.98
C PHE A 271 -7.26 -2.43 6.78
N ALA A 272 -6.30 -3.31 6.48
CA ALA A 272 -6.42 -4.19 5.33
C ALA A 272 -5.95 -5.63 5.60
N LEU A 273 -6.74 -6.61 5.17
CA LEU A 273 -6.33 -8.01 5.13
C LEU A 273 -6.25 -8.45 3.67
N ILE A 274 -5.06 -8.84 3.23
CA ILE A 274 -4.73 -9.11 1.82
C ILE A 274 -4.24 -10.55 1.70
N TYR A 275 -5.11 -11.47 1.32
CA TYR A 275 -4.80 -12.90 1.18
C TYR A 275 -4.63 -13.27 -0.29
N TYR A 276 -3.48 -13.82 -0.66
CA TYR A 276 -3.20 -14.34 -2.01
C TYR A 276 -2.09 -15.39 -1.93
N ALA A 277 -1.94 -16.21 -2.97
CA ALA A 277 -0.82 -17.13 -3.10
C ALA A 277 0.37 -16.40 -3.73
N ASP A 278 1.54 -16.47 -3.10
CA ASP A 278 2.76 -15.94 -3.73
C ASP A 278 3.04 -16.64 -5.06
N LYS A 279 3.68 -15.95 -6.00
CA LYS A 279 3.98 -16.43 -7.36
C LYS A 279 4.64 -17.83 -7.36
N GLU A 280 5.57 -18.06 -6.45
CA GLU A 280 6.31 -19.32 -6.29
C GLU A 280 5.46 -20.44 -5.66
N ASN A 281 4.39 -20.09 -4.95
CA ASN A 281 3.55 -21.00 -4.17
C ASN A 281 2.18 -21.27 -4.80
N ILE A 282 1.87 -20.68 -5.96
CA ILE A 282 0.59 -20.86 -6.68
C ILE A 282 0.22 -22.34 -6.81
N TRP A 283 1.18 -23.20 -7.12
CA TRP A 283 0.94 -24.61 -7.43
C TRP A 283 1.18 -25.57 -6.26
N ASN A 284 1.28 -25.07 -5.02
CA ASN A 284 1.49 -25.90 -3.83
C ASN A 284 0.53 -25.53 -2.68
N ASP A 285 0.54 -26.33 -1.61
CA ASP A 285 -0.40 -26.16 -0.49
C ASP A 285 -0.16 -24.87 0.30
N LYS A 286 1.08 -24.38 0.34
CA LYS A 286 1.40 -23.11 1.00
C LYS A 286 0.60 -21.97 0.38
N GLY A 287 0.52 -21.90 -0.95
CA GLY A 287 -0.28 -20.87 -1.64
C GLY A 287 -1.78 -20.98 -1.33
N LEU A 288 -2.30 -22.20 -1.19
CA LEU A 288 -3.70 -22.41 -0.80
C LEU A 288 -4.00 -21.84 0.58
N TYR A 289 -3.14 -22.14 1.57
CA TYR A 289 -3.28 -21.61 2.93
C TYR A 289 -3.12 -20.09 2.98
N GLN A 290 -2.20 -19.51 2.20
CA GLN A 290 -2.02 -18.06 2.14
C GLN A 290 -3.23 -17.32 1.60
N ALA A 291 -3.87 -17.85 0.54
CA ALA A 291 -5.01 -17.20 -0.12
C ALA A 291 -6.36 -17.45 0.59
N ASN A 292 -6.46 -18.54 1.37
CA ASN A 292 -7.72 -19.02 1.96
C ASN A 292 -7.57 -19.19 3.47
N PRO A 293 -7.78 -18.14 4.27
CA PRO A 293 -7.63 -18.20 5.73
C PRO A 293 -8.78 -18.95 6.43
N LEU A 294 -9.89 -19.26 5.75
CA LEU A 294 -10.95 -20.08 6.32
C LEU A 294 -10.54 -21.57 6.29
N GLN A 295 -10.06 -22.08 7.42
CA GLN A 295 -9.41 -23.40 7.51
C GLN A 295 -10.41 -24.56 7.62
N LEU A 296 -11.15 -24.82 6.54
CA LEU A 296 -12.02 -25.99 6.43
C LEU A 296 -11.36 -27.05 5.55
N GLU A 297 -10.99 -28.20 6.12
CA GLU A 297 -10.29 -29.27 5.39
C GLU A 297 -11.01 -29.75 4.13
N GLU A 298 -12.34 -29.82 4.16
CA GLU A 298 -13.13 -30.19 2.98
C GLU A 298 -12.96 -29.17 1.84
N ASN A 299 -12.83 -27.88 2.15
CA ASN A 299 -12.57 -26.86 1.14
C ASN A 299 -11.15 -27.03 0.56
N TYR A 300 -10.14 -27.29 1.39
CA TYR A 300 -8.77 -27.51 0.90
C TYR A 300 -8.67 -28.77 0.03
N LYS A 301 -9.41 -29.83 0.35
CA LYS A 301 -9.48 -31.02 -0.49
C LYS A 301 -10.00 -30.69 -1.89
N ILE A 302 -11.12 -29.97 -1.98
CA ILE A 302 -11.67 -29.51 -3.27
C ILE A 302 -10.66 -28.62 -4.01
N MET A 303 -10.00 -27.69 -3.31
CA MET A 303 -8.99 -26.82 -3.92
C MET A 303 -7.77 -27.59 -4.47
N ARG A 304 -7.33 -28.66 -3.78
CA ARG A 304 -6.27 -29.56 -4.26
C ARG A 304 -6.70 -30.34 -5.51
N GLU A 305 -7.97 -30.78 -5.56
CA GLU A 305 -8.54 -31.43 -6.74
C GLU A 305 -8.62 -30.47 -7.93
N ASP A 306 -9.06 -29.22 -7.71
CA ASP A 306 -9.12 -28.18 -8.74
C ASP A 306 -7.71 -27.83 -9.24
N ARG A 307 -6.72 -27.75 -8.34
CA ARG A 307 -5.30 -27.57 -8.71
C ARG A 307 -4.80 -28.70 -9.60
N ALA A 308 -5.08 -29.95 -9.24
CA ALA A 308 -4.67 -31.12 -10.01
C ALA A 308 -5.25 -31.11 -11.43
N LYS A 309 -6.51 -30.70 -11.58
CA LYS A 309 -7.15 -30.51 -12.89
C LYS A 309 -6.50 -29.36 -13.67
N ALA A 310 -6.26 -28.22 -13.03
CA ALA A 310 -5.65 -27.05 -13.67
C ALA A 310 -4.20 -27.27 -14.11
N LEU A 311 -3.44 -28.15 -13.44
CA LEU A 311 -2.10 -28.55 -13.88
C LEU A 311 -2.11 -29.33 -15.20
N VAL A 312 -3.21 -30.02 -15.51
CA VAL A 312 -3.38 -30.82 -16.73
C VAL A 312 -4.12 -30.03 -17.84
N GLN A 313 -5.06 -29.17 -17.45
CA GLN A 313 -5.94 -28.45 -18.37
C GLN A 313 -5.65 -26.95 -18.36
N ASP A 314 -4.99 -26.45 -19.41
CA ASP A 314 -4.58 -25.04 -19.51
C ASP A 314 -5.75 -24.05 -19.39
N ASN A 315 -6.92 -24.39 -19.94
CA ASN A 315 -8.13 -23.56 -19.86
C ASN A 315 -8.68 -23.39 -18.43
N LEU A 316 -8.24 -24.22 -17.47
CA LEU A 316 -8.63 -24.11 -16.06
C LEU A 316 -7.61 -23.34 -15.20
N LYS A 317 -6.42 -23.04 -15.74
CA LYS A 317 -5.34 -22.37 -14.98
C LYS A 317 -5.74 -20.97 -14.54
N GLU A 318 -6.30 -20.18 -15.43
CA GLU A 318 -6.70 -18.80 -15.13
C GLU A 318 -7.79 -18.76 -14.04
N GLU A 319 -8.77 -19.66 -14.11
CA GLU A 319 -9.81 -19.76 -13.10
C GLU A 319 -9.22 -20.15 -11.75
N PHE A 320 -8.34 -21.14 -11.70
CA PHE A 320 -7.66 -21.56 -10.48
C PHE A 320 -6.83 -20.42 -9.86
N ILE A 321 -5.98 -19.77 -10.67
CA ILE A 321 -5.10 -18.68 -10.22
C ILE A 321 -5.93 -17.49 -9.68
N THR A 322 -6.98 -17.09 -10.39
CA THR A 322 -7.77 -15.92 -9.99
C THR A 322 -8.73 -16.23 -8.84
N LYS A 323 -9.40 -17.40 -8.83
CA LYS A 323 -10.49 -17.68 -7.88
C LYS A 323 -10.04 -18.38 -6.61
N THR A 324 -9.03 -19.25 -6.71
CA THR A 324 -8.50 -20.04 -5.57
C THR A 324 -7.24 -19.42 -4.99
N CYS A 325 -6.30 -19.00 -5.85
CA CYS A 325 -5.05 -18.38 -5.41
C CYS A 325 -5.16 -16.85 -5.19
N ASN A 326 -6.26 -16.24 -5.64
CA ASN A 326 -6.53 -14.81 -5.49
C ASN A 326 -5.45 -13.90 -6.10
N VAL A 327 -4.89 -14.29 -7.24
CA VAL A 327 -3.87 -13.52 -7.97
C VAL A 327 -4.48 -12.94 -9.23
N PHE A 328 -4.23 -11.65 -9.52
CA PHE A 328 -4.62 -11.03 -10.78
C PHE A 328 -3.82 -11.64 -11.92
N THR A 329 -4.52 -12.11 -12.97
CA THR A 329 -3.90 -12.60 -14.21
C THR A 329 -3.83 -11.44 -15.20
N GLN A 330 -2.86 -10.54 -15.01
CA GLN A 330 -2.50 -9.53 -16.01
C GLN A 330 -1.01 -9.60 -16.35
N GLU A 331 -0.68 -9.32 -17.62
CA GLU A 331 0.66 -9.42 -18.21
C GLU A 331 1.63 -8.26 -17.82
N ASN A 332 1.18 -7.22 -17.12
CA ASN A 332 1.91 -5.94 -17.03
C ASN A 332 2.21 -5.46 -15.59
N SER A 333 2.45 -6.34 -14.61
CA SER A 333 3.21 -5.89 -13.45
C SER A 333 4.69 -5.87 -13.85
N GLU A 334 5.19 -4.73 -14.35
CA GLU A 334 6.63 -4.53 -14.43
C GLU A 334 7.22 -4.72 -13.03
N GLU A 335 8.27 -5.53 -12.93
CA GLU A 335 8.93 -5.75 -11.64
C GLU A 335 9.45 -4.40 -11.12
N LYS A 336 9.10 -4.08 -9.86
CA LYS A 336 9.66 -2.92 -9.17
C LYS A 336 11.18 -3.03 -9.16
N TYR A 337 11.85 -1.89 -9.33
CA TYR A 337 13.30 -1.83 -9.41
C TYR A 337 13.98 -2.30 -8.12
N LEU A 338 13.45 -1.86 -6.97
CA LEU A 338 13.97 -2.18 -5.64
C LEU A 338 12.89 -2.78 -4.74
N ASN A 339 13.27 -3.78 -3.96
CA ASN A 339 12.48 -4.21 -2.80
C ASN A 339 12.56 -3.11 -1.73
N ILE A 340 11.40 -2.56 -1.38
CA ILE A 340 11.32 -1.44 -0.43
C ILE A 340 11.71 -1.85 1.00
N GLU A 341 11.52 -3.10 1.42
CA GLU A 341 11.93 -3.55 2.75
C GLU A 341 13.46 -3.56 2.86
N GLU A 342 14.17 -4.02 1.83
CA GLU A 342 15.64 -3.97 1.76
C GLU A 342 16.14 -2.52 1.71
N TRP A 343 15.48 -1.67 0.91
CA TRP A 343 15.76 -0.23 0.89
C TRP A 343 15.62 0.38 2.29
N LYS A 344 14.52 0.13 3.01
CA LYS A 344 14.28 0.71 4.36
C LYS A 344 15.31 0.26 5.39
N LYS A 345 15.98 -0.89 5.23
CA LYS A 345 17.09 -1.31 6.13
C LYS A 345 18.31 -0.39 6.02
N CYS A 346 18.45 0.33 4.91
CA CYS A 346 19.52 1.29 4.64
C CYS A 346 19.24 2.68 5.23
N GLU A 347 18.10 2.90 5.90
CA GLU A 347 17.70 4.22 6.43
C GLU A 347 18.46 4.58 7.71
N VAL A 348 18.96 5.82 7.78
CA VAL A 348 19.46 6.45 9.00
C VAL A 348 18.80 7.80 9.23
N ASN A 349 18.69 8.25 10.48
CA ASN A 349 18.04 9.53 10.80
C ASN A 349 18.82 10.75 10.26
N LYS A 350 20.15 10.68 10.28
CA LYS A 350 21.03 11.76 9.84
C LYS A 350 22.34 11.18 9.30
N ILE A 351 22.86 11.81 8.25
CA ILE A 351 24.19 11.55 7.71
C ILE A 351 25.09 12.75 8.04
N ASP A 352 26.35 12.47 8.38
CA ASP A 352 27.36 13.49 8.62
C ASP A 352 28.20 13.73 7.37
N PHE A 353 28.09 14.92 6.80
CA PHE A 353 28.83 15.36 5.62
C PHE A 353 30.08 16.18 5.98
N ASN A 354 30.30 16.45 7.27
CA ASN A 354 31.37 17.33 7.74
C ASN A 354 32.76 16.83 7.31
N GLY A 355 33.47 17.66 6.54
CA GLY A 355 34.80 17.38 6.01
C GLY A 355 34.84 16.35 4.87
N LYS A 356 33.68 15.91 4.35
CA LYS A 356 33.62 14.93 3.27
C LYS A 356 33.72 15.58 1.89
N GLU A 357 34.30 14.86 0.93
CA GLU A 357 34.18 15.19 -0.49
C GLU A 357 32.94 14.51 -1.07
N VAL A 358 32.04 15.29 -1.66
CA VAL A 358 30.72 14.82 -2.11
C VAL A 358 30.57 14.96 -3.62
N VAL A 359 29.81 14.04 -4.22
CA VAL A 359 29.28 14.18 -5.58
C VAL A 359 27.85 14.68 -5.49
N VAL A 360 27.50 15.66 -6.32
CA VAL A 360 26.16 16.23 -6.41
C VAL A 360 25.50 15.76 -7.70
N GLY A 361 24.37 15.08 -7.61
CA GLY A 361 23.58 14.63 -8.75
C GLY A 361 22.34 15.50 -8.90
N VAL A 362 22.04 15.93 -10.12
CA VAL A 362 20.94 16.84 -10.41
C VAL A 362 20.06 16.27 -11.52
N ASP A 363 18.77 16.13 -11.23
CA ASP A 363 17.75 15.78 -12.22
C ASP A 363 16.77 16.95 -12.35
N LEU A 364 16.74 17.61 -13.52
CA LEU A 364 15.96 18.83 -13.73
C LEU A 364 14.65 18.54 -14.48
N SER A 365 13.55 19.03 -13.92
CA SER A 365 12.26 19.11 -14.59
C SER A 365 11.89 20.56 -14.90
N ILE A 366 11.12 20.78 -15.97
CA ILE A 366 10.59 22.12 -16.32
C ILE A 366 9.22 22.35 -15.67
N THR A 367 8.32 21.36 -15.63
CA THR A 367 6.91 21.58 -15.26
C THR A 367 6.38 20.61 -14.20
N THR A 368 6.11 19.35 -14.56
CA THR A 368 5.28 18.45 -13.73
C THR A 368 6.05 17.41 -12.93
N ASP A 369 7.27 17.08 -13.34
CA ASP A 369 8.14 16.18 -12.57
C ASP A 369 8.80 16.93 -11.41
N LEU A 370 9.47 16.23 -10.50
CA LEU A 370 10.25 16.88 -9.45
C LEU A 370 11.60 17.26 -10.05
N THR A 371 12.09 18.45 -9.70
CA THR A 371 13.54 18.69 -9.80
C THR A 371 14.18 18.10 -8.56
N ALA A 372 15.27 17.37 -8.70
CA ALA A 372 15.93 16.69 -7.59
C ALA A 372 17.42 17.04 -7.53
N VAL A 373 17.92 17.22 -6.31
CA VAL A 373 19.35 17.34 -6.01
C VAL A 373 19.70 16.28 -4.96
N SER A 374 20.60 15.38 -5.31
CA SER A 374 21.17 14.38 -4.41
C SER A 374 22.63 14.72 -4.11
N ILE A 375 23.08 14.40 -2.91
CA ILE A 375 24.43 14.56 -2.41
C ILE A 375 24.87 13.19 -1.91
N MET A 376 26.00 12.70 -2.41
CA MET A 376 26.53 11.39 -2.01
C MET A 376 28.04 11.45 -1.79
N TYR A 377 28.52 10.79 -0.75
CA TYR A 377 29.94 10.45 -0.63
C TYR A 377 30.12 8.95 -0.40
N LYS A 378 31.34 8.46 -0.64
CA LYS A 378 31.73 7.08 -0.35
C LYS A 378 32.79 7.07 0.75
N GLU A 379 32.63 6.22 1.75
CA GLU A 379 33.61 6.01 2.80
C GLU A 379 33.54 4.55 3.28
N GLU A 380 34.70 3.90 3.43
CA GLU A 380 34.81 2.52 3.92
C GLU A 380 33.91 1.51 3.15
N GLY A 381 33.80 1.69 1.83
CA GLY A 381 32.97 0.82 0.98
C GLY A 381 31.47 1.12 1.02
N LYS A 382 31.02 2.09 1.83
CA LYS A 382 29.62 2.49 1.93
C LYS A 382 29.35 3.83 1.27
N TYR A 383 28.15 3.98 0.73
CA TYR A 383 27.67 5.18 0.05
C TYR A 383 26.64 5.89 0.93
N TYR A 384 26.88 7.15 1.24
CA TYR A 384 26.05 7.93 2.14
C TYR A 384 25.26 8.96 1.34
N LEU A 385 23.94 8.81 1.29
CA LEU A 385 23.03 9.52 0.39
C LEU A 385 22.07 10.46 1.13
N HIS A 386 22.04 11.72 0.71
CA HIS A 386 20.98 12.66 1.03
C HIS A 386 20.36 13.20 -0.26
N SER A 387 19.04 13.33 -0.31
CA SER A 387 18.32 13.86 -1.47
C SER A 387 17.31 14.91 -1.07
N LYS A 388 17.08 15.88 -1.96
CA LYS A 388 16.08 16.93 -1.81
C LYS A 388 15.33 17.19 -3.11
N GLY A 389 14.01 17.27 -3.03
CA GLY A 389 13.15 17.64 -4.16
C GLY A 389 12.87 19.14 -4.24
N PHE A 390 12.46 19.62 -5.41
CA PHE A 390 12.09 21.01 -5.65
C PHE A 390 10.89 21.05 -6.59
N LEU A 391 9.90 21.88 -6.26
CA LEU A 391 8.69 22.00 -7.06
C LEU A 391 8.02 23.38 -6.95
N PRO A 392 7.31 23.83 -8.00
CA PRO A 392 6.56 25.08 -7.99
C PRO A 392 5.18 24.97 -7.29
N SER A 393 4.83 25.97 -6.48
CA SER A 393 3.60 26.01 -5.66
C SER A 393 2.31 25.90 -6.48
N GLU A 394 2.27 26.52 -7.66
CA GLU A 394 1.07 26.56 -8.51
C GLU A 394 0.74 25.21 -9.18
N THR A 395 1.67 24.24 -9.13
CA THR A 395 1.43 22.90 -9.66
C THR A 395 0.77 21.95 -8.65
N LEU A 396 0.81 22.28 -7.36
CA LEU A 396 0.36 21.38 -6.28
C LEU A 396 -1.12 20.97 -6.42
N SER A 397 -1.99 21.87 -6.85
CA SER A 397 -3.43 21.60 -6.99
C SER A 397 -3.77 20.68 -8.17
N LYS A 398 -2.86 20.57 -9.14
CA LYS A 398 -3.04 19.78 -10.38
C LYS A 398 -2.36 18.41 -10.32
N ARG A 399 -1.53 18.19 -9.29
CA ARG A 399 -0.82 16.94 -9.06
C ARG A 399 -1.81 15.82 -8.69
N ARG A 400 -1.53 14.62 -9.20
CA ARG A 400 -2.36 13.42 -9.02
C ARG A 400 -1.70 12.40 -8.08
N GLU A 401 -0.46 12.66 -7.70
CA GLU A 401 0.27 11.91 -6.69
C GLU A 401 -0.46 12.01 -5.35
N LYS A 402 -0.73 10.87 -4.70
CA LYS A 402 -1.42 10.81 -3.39
C LYS A 402 -0.42 11.06 -2.24
N ILE A 403 0.36 12.14 -2.31
CA ILE A 403 1.34 12.53 -1.27
C ILE A 403 1.18 14.00 -0.86
N ASP A 404 1.50 14.30 0.40
CA ASP A 404 1.42 15.65 0.96
C ASP A 404 2.77 16.38 0.86
N TYR A 405 2.98 17.06 -0.27
CA TYR A 405 4.19 17.86 -0.49
C TYR A 405 4.37 18.98 0.53
N ARG A 406 3.30 19.55 1.09
CA ARG A 406 3.41 20.62 2.11
C ARG A 406 3.88 20.06 3.44
N LEU A 407 3.49 18.83 3.77
CA LEU A 407 4.10 18.11 4.89
C LEU A 407 5.58 17.83 4.62
N TYR A 408 5.92 17.36 3.42
CA TYR A 408 7.30 17.04 3.05
C TYR A 408 8.22 18.27 3.02
N GLU A 409 7.71 19.44 2.66
CA GLU A 409 8.43 20.70 2.80
C GLU A 409 8.75 21.02 4.26
N ARG A 410 7.76 20.91 5.16
CA ARG A 410 7.98 21.11 6.60
C ARG A 410 8.96 20.11 7.21
N LEU A 411 9.08 18.93 6.63
CA LEU A 411 10.05 17.90 7.01
C LEU A 411 11.42 18.07 6.32
N GLY A 412 11.57 19.05 5.42
CA GLY A 412 12.81 19.35 4.70
C GLY A 412 13.11 18.43 3.52
N TYR A 413 12.17 17.58 3.09
CA TYR A 413 12.36 16.63 1.99
C TYR A 413 12.28 17.27 0.61
N CYS A 414 11.59 18.40 0.52
CA CYS A 414 11.55 19.22 -0.68
C CYS A 414 11.41 20.71 -0.34
N ASP A 415 11.75 21.59 -1.28
CA ASP A 415 11.40 23.01 -1.20
C ASP A 415 10.30 23.34 -2.21
N ILE A 416 9.26 24.06 -1.77
CA ILE A 416 8.21 24.56 -2.63
C ILE A 416 8.48 26.03 -2.94
N HIS A 417 8.68 26.35 -4.21
CA HIS A 417 8.94 27.71 -4.66
C HIS A 417 7.70 28.35 -5.26
N GLU A 418 7.49 29.64 -5.00
CA GLU A 418 6.41 30.40 -5.63
C GLU A 418 6.59 30.45 -7.15
N GLY A 419 5.50 30.21 -7.89
CA GLY A 419 5.44 30.28 -9.35
C GLY A 419 4.87 29.04 -10.03
N PHE A 420 4.83 29.07 -11.36
CA PHE A 420 4.33 27.98 -12.23
C PHE A 420 5.41 27.02 -12.73
N ILE A 421 6.66 27.49 -12.75
CA ILE A 421 7.83 26.79 -13.30
C ILE A 421 8.90 26.79 -12.21
N ILE A 422 9.74 25.76 -12.19
CA ILE A 422 10.86 25.73 -11.25
C ILE A 422 11.88 26.83 -11.57
N SER A 423 12.41 27.50 -10.55
CA SER A 423 13.47 28.49 -10.72
C SER A 423 14.83 27.81 -10.69
N TYR A 424 15.47 27.62 -11.84
CA TYR A 424 16.83 27.07 -11.92
C TYR A 424 17.86 27.91 -11.16
N THR A 425 17.66 29.24 -11.08
CA THR A 425 18.49 30.11 -10.23
C THR A 425 18.44 29.69 -8.75
N LYS A 426 17.26 29.31 -8.23
CA LYS A 426 17.15 28.82 -6.84
C LYS A 426 17.84 27.46 -6.66
N ILE A 427 17.76 26.58 -7.66
CA ILE A 427 18.46 25.29 -7.65
C ILE A 427 19.98 25.52 -7.64
N GLU A 428 20.47 26.41 -8.51
CA GLU A 428 21.88 26.80 -8.56
C GLU A 428 22.35 27.39 -7.22
N GLN A 429 21.58 28.29 -6.62
CA GLN A 429 21.86 28.85 -5.30
C GLN A 429 21.91 27.76 -4.22
N TYR A 430 20.99 26.80 -4.25
CA TYR A 430 21.02 25.67 -3.33
C TYR A 430 22.30 24.85 -3.51
N ILE A 431 22.67 24.50 -4.74
CA ILE A 431 23.89 23.74 -5.04
C ILE A 431 25.12 24.47 -4.49
N ARG A 432 25.26 25.77 -4.76
CA ARG A 432 26.36 26.61 -4.26
C ARG A 432 26.38 26.72 -2.73
N SER A 433 25.22 26.57 -2.08
CA SER A 433 25.13 26.60 -0.62
C SER A 433 25.50 25.26 0.05
N ILE A 434 25.58 24.15 -0.69
CA ILE A 434 25.83 22.81 -0.13
C ILE A 434 27.09 22.77 0.72
N GLU A 435 28.21 23.31 0.24
CA GLU A 435 29.49 23.28 0.96
C GLU A 435 29.40 23.99 2.32
N SER A 436 28.65 25.09 2.40
CA SER A 436 28.45 25.83 3.66
C SER A 436 27.41 25.20 4.58
N ILE A 437 26.31 24.67 4.04
CA ILE A 437 25.24 24.03 4.82
C ILE A 437 25.74 22.73 5.47
N TYR A 438 26.49 21.92 4.73
CA TYR A 438 26.90 20.59 5.13
C TYR A 438 28.35 20.51 5.61
N ASN A 439 29.09 21.63 5.55
CA ASN A 439 30.53 21.72 5.81
C ASN A 439 31.32 20.64 5.05
N CYS A 440 31.04 20.50 3.76
CA CYS A 440 31.63 19.51 2.86
C CYS A 440 32.27 20.20 1.65
N LYS A 441 32.93 19.44 0.78
CA LYS A 441 33.50 19.95 -0.48
C LYS A 441 32.87 19.24 -1.68
N ILE A 442 32.35 19.99 -2.64
CA ILE A 442 31.81 19.42 -3.88
C ILE A 442 32.99 19.00 -4.75
N LYS A 443 33.06 17.70 -5.04
CA LYS A 443 34.03 17.13 -5.97
C LYS A 443 33.62 17.39 -7.41
N CYS A 444 32.40 17.00 -7.76
CA CYS A 444 31.82 17.26 -9.08
C CYS A 444 30.28 17.27 -9.01
N ILE A 445 29.68 17.87 -10.04
CA ILE A 445 28.25 17.95 -10.26
C ILE A 445 27.90 17.12 -11.49
N VAL A 446 26.85 16.30 -11.41
CA VAL A 446 26.47 15.35 -12.45
C VAL A 446 25.01 15.60 -12.84
N SER A 447 24.74 15.79 -14.13
CA SER A 447 23.39 16.05 -14.63
C SER A 447 23.20 15.56 -16.06
N ASP A 448 21.96 15.29 -16.44
CA ASP A 448 21.61 15.09 -17.85
C ASP A 448 21.63 16.45 -18.61
N PRO A 449 22.14 16.48 -19.87
CA PRO A 449 22.25 17.70 -20.66
C PRO A 449 20.92 18.33 -21.11
N TYR A 450 19.81 17.58 -21.22
CA TYR A 450 18.63 18.00 -21.99
C TYR A 450 17.94 19.27 -21.45
N ASN A 451 18.00 19.53 -20.14
CA ASN A 451 17.34 20.66 -19.48
C ASN A 451 18.29 21.56 -18.66
N ALA A 452 19.59 21.24 -18.63
CA ALA A 452 20.52 21.77 -17.62
C ALA A 452 21.66 22.63 -18.18
N LEU A 453 21.85 22.69 -19.50
CA LEU A 453 23.03 23.26 -20.15
C LEU A 453 23.44 24.65 -19.61
N GLU A 454 22.51 25.60 -19.54
CA GLU A 454 22.82 26.98 -19.11
C GLU A 454 23.21 27.07 -17.62
N MET A 455 22.51 26.33 -16.75
CA MET A 455 22.82 26.30 -15.32
C MET A 455 24.13 25.55 -15.06
N MET A 456 24.37 24.46 -15.79
CA MET A 456 25.57 23.64 -15.70
C MET A 456 26.80 24.39 -16.22
N GLU A 457 26.66 25.21 -17.27
CA GLU A 457 27.72 26.10 -17.75
C GLU A 457 28.14 27.11 -16.67
N ARG A 458 27.17 27.79 -16.04
CA ARG A 458 27.47 28.70 -14.92
C ARG A 458 28.09 28.01 -13.71
N LEU A 459 27.66 26.79 -13.40
CA LEU A 459 28.26 26.00 -12.30
C LEU A 459 29.68 25.54 -12.64
N SER A 460 30.02 25.40 -13.93
CA SER A 460 31.35 24.96 -14.37
C SER A 460 32.46 25.99 -14.14
N ASP A 461 32.09 27.26 -13.89
CA ASP A 461 33.04 28.30 -13.49
C ASP A 461 33.65 28.03 -12.10
N ASP A 462 32.93 27.29 -11.24
CA ASP A 462 33.32 27.04 -9.84
C ASP A 462 33.53 25.55 -9.51
N TYR A 463 32.92 24.65 -10.27
CA TYR A 463 32.91 23.21 -9.99
C TYR A 463 33.21 22.37 -11.23
N GLU A 464 33.74 21.16 -11.03
CA GLU A 464 33.79 20.16 -12.11
C GLU A 464 32.35 19.71 -12.44
N VAL A 465 31.94 19.87 -13.69
CA VAL A 465 30.59 19.50 -14.16
C VAL A 465 30.67 18.37 -15.18
N ILE A 466 29.93 17.29 -14.93
CA ILE A 466 29.87 16.09 -15.75
C ILE A 466 28.47 15.95 -16.33
N LEU A 467 28.36 16.14 -17.64
CA LEU A 467 27.10 15.93 -18.35
C LEU A 467 26.94 14.46 -18.75
N LEU A 468 26.05 13.76 -18.04
CA LEU A 468 25.81 12.33 -18.21
C LEU A 468 24.47 12.10 -18.91
N LYS A 469 24.51 11.84 -20.22
CA LYS A 469 23.31 11.56 -21.00
C LYS A 469 22.63 10.28 -20.51
N GLN A 470 21.32 10.32 -20.30
CA GLN A 470 20.51 9.17 -19.88
C GLN A 470 20.34 8.14 -21.01
N THR A 471 21.36 7.27 -21.19
CA THR A 471 21.35 6.15 -22.15
C THR A 471 21.63 4.83 -21.44
N TYR A 472 21.21 3.71 -22.03
CA TYR A 472 21.53 2.38 -21.49
C TYR A 472 23.03 2.21 -21.29
N THR A 473 23.85 2.67 -22.23
CA THR A 473 25.32 2.58 -22.16
C THR A 473 25.90 3.27 -20.92
N ASN A 474 25.35 4.42 -20.53
CA ASN A 474 25.87 5.20 -19.41
C ASN A 474 25.29 4.77 -18.06
N LEU A 475 24.02 4.36 -18.03
CA LEU A 475 23.28 4.17 -16.77
C LEU A 475 22.96 2.73 -16.43
N SER A 476 23.05 1.78 -17.36
CA SER A 476 22.71 0.37 -17.09
C SER A 476 23.59 -0.21 -15.99
N ALA A 477 24.91 -0.08 -16.11
CA ALA A 477 25.86 -0.57 -15.11
C ALA A 477 25.68 0.08 -13.72
N PRO A 478 25.67 1.41 -13.56
CA PRO A 478 25.48 2.02 -12.24
C PRO A 478 24.07 1.80 -11.68
N THR A 479 23.05 1.64 -12.51
CA THR A 479 21.70 1.27 -12.03
C THR A 479 21.69 -0.16 -11.48
N LYS A 480 22.37 -1.12 -12.12
CA LYS A 480 22.47 -2.48 -11.57
C LYS A 480 23.27 -2.48 -10.27
N ALA A 481 24.45 -1.87 -10.27
CA ALA A 481 25.33 -1.85 -9.10
C ALA A 481 24.73 -1.09 -7.91
N PHE A 482 24.01 0.02 -8.13
CA PHE A 482 23.28 0.71 -7.06
C PHE A 482 22.26 -0.22 -6.39
N ARG A 483 21.51 -1.00 -7.18
CA ARG A 483 20.55 -1.96 -6.62
C ARG A 483 21.24 -3.05 -5.80
N ASP A 484 22.34 -3.58 -6.32
CA ASP A 484 23.09 -4.64 -5.64
C ASP A 484 23.67 -4.11 -4.32
N ASP A 485 24.23 -2.89 -4.30
CA ASP A 485 24.70 -2.22 -3.08
C ASP A 485 23.59 -1.90 -2.07
N VAL A 486 22.34 -1.67 -2.50
CA VAL A 486 21.20 -1.58 -1.57
C VAL A 486 20.96 -2.92 -0.90
N TYR A 487 20.97 -4.02 -1.66
CA TYR A 487 20.72 -5.36 -1.12
C TYR A 487 21.87 -5.89 -0.26
N GLU A 488 23.10 -5.45 -0.53
CA GLU A 488 24.26 -5.73 0.32
C GLU A 488 24.34 -4.81 1.56
N GLY A 489 23.52 -3.76 1.63
CA GLY A 489 23.52 -2.80 2.73
C GLY A 489 24.69 -1.80 2.70
N ASN A 490 25.27 -1.60 1.51
CA ASN A 490 26.35 -0.64 1.26
C ASN A 490 25.82 0.77 0.99
N ILE A 491 24.57 0.92 0.55
CA ILE A 491 23.90 2.23 0.54
C ILE A 491 23.39 2.55 1.95
N ILE A 492 23.64 3.77 2.41
CA ILE A 492 23.10 4.35 3.65
C ILE A 492 22.45 5.67 3.28
N TYR A 493 21.14 5.83 3.48
CA TYR A 493 20.44 7.05 3.11
C TYR A 493 19.80 7.75 4.30
N GLN A 494 19.83 9.09 4.27
CA GLN A 494 19.16 9.89 5.29
C GLN A 494 17.64 9.83 5.08
N LYS A 495 16.92 9.52 6.15
CA LYS A 495 15.46 9.42 6.21
C LYS A 495 14.77 10.51 5.40
N ASN A 496 14.12 10.09 4.31
CA ASN A 496 13.40 10.97 3.40
C ASN A 496 12.23 10.20 2.77
N LYS A 497 11.00 10.49 3.22
CA LYS A 497 9.79 9.81 2.71
C LYS A 497 9.46 10.14 1.25
N LEU A 498 9.94 11.29 0.75
CA LEU A 498 9.81 11.62 -0.67
C LEU A 498 10.74 10.75 -1.52
N LEU A 499 11.97 10.50 -1.05
CA LEU A 499 12.88 9.55 -1.70
C LEU A 499 12.33 8.12 -1.62
N ASP A 500 11.81 7.69 -0.46
CA ASP A 500 11.14 6.38 -0.31
C ASP A 500 9.99 6.22 -1.31
N TRP A 501 9.18 7.26 -1.49
CA TRP A 501 8.11 7.28 -2.49
C TRP A 501 8.67 7.12 -3.90
N CYS A 502 9.72 7.86 -4.24
CA CYS A 502 10.37 7.75 -5.55
C CYS A 502 10.92 6.35 -5.83
N VAL A 503 11.56 5.74 -4.84
CA VAL A 503 12.04 4.36 -4.92
C VAL A 503 10.89 3.38 -5.13
N SER A 504 9.80 3.52 -4.37
CA SER A 504 8.63 2.62 -4.47
C SER A 504 7.91 2.69 -5.82
N CYS A 505 8.08 3.79 -6.56
CA CYS A 505 7.48 4.00 -7.87
C CYS A 505 8.32 3.46 -9.03
N ALA A 506 9.62 3.25 -8.82
CA ALA A 506 10.54 2.92 -9.89
C ALA A 506 10.37 1.49 -10.41
N THR A 507 10.31 1.35 -11.73
CA THR A 507 10.43 0.09 -12.47
C THR A 507 11.67 0.14 -13.37
N THR A 508 11.89 -0.88 -14.19
CA THR A 508 12.97 -0.88 -15.18
C THR A 508 12.51 -1.30 -16.56
N ASN A 509 12.93 -0.55 -17.58
CA ASN A 509 12.86 -0.99 -18.97
C ASN A 509 14.08 -1.86 -19.29
N LYS A 510 13.86 -2.96 -20.03
CA LYS A 510 14.94 -3.84 -20.50
C LYS A 510 15.38 -3.48 -21.91
N GLY A 511 16.70 -3.30 -22.09
CA GLY A 511 17.36 -3.15 -23.38
C GLY A 511 17.69 -4.50 -24.04
N LYS A 512 18.44 -4.46 -25.16
CA LYS A 512 18.74 -5.65 -25.98
C LYS A 512 19.72 -6.64 -25.32
N ALA A 513 20.55 -6.21 -24.39
CA ALA A 513 21.60 -7.01 -23.74
C ALA A 513 21.39 -7.12 -22.22
N GLU A 514 20.14 -7.34 -21.79
CA GLU A 514 19.74 -7.28 -20.37
C GLU A 514 20.05 -5.93 -19.70
N ASP A 515 20.30 -4.89 -20.48
CA ASP A 515 20.48 -3.54 -19.97
C ASP A 515 19.22 -3.06 -19.27
N ILE A 516 19.39 -2.28 -18.19
CA ILE A 516 18.25 -1.71 -17.49
C ILE A 516 18.34 -0.19 -17.44
N MET A 517 17.19 0.46 -17.43
CA MET A 517 17.07 1.88 -17.17
C MET A 517 15.83 2.11 -16.31
N LEU A 518 15.94 3.02 -15.34
CA LEU A 518 14.82 3.38 -14.48
C LEU A 518 13.64 3.91 -15.31
N ASN A 519 12.45 3.47 -14.94
CA ASN A 519 11.20 3.88 -15.54
C ASN A 519 10.12 4.10 -14.46
N LYS A 520 8.98 4.67 -14.88
CA LYS A 520 7.75 4.79 -14.10
C LYS A 520 6.58 4.31 -14.96
N GLU A 521 5.67 3.54 -14.37
CA GLU A 521 4.50 2.96 -15.06
C GLU A 521 3.49 4.06 -15.43
N ASP A 522 3.11 4.89 -14.45
CA ASP A 522 2.17 6.00 -14.64
C ASP A 522 2.87 7.35 -14.44
N LYS A 523 3.26 7.97 -15.55
CA LYS A 523 3.93 9.29 -15.56
C LYS A 523 3.13 10.40 -14.87
N ASN A 524 1.81 10.26 -14.72
CA ASN A 524 0.98 11.27 -14.07
C ASN A 524 0.94 11.08 -12.54
N LYS A 525 0.97 9.83 -12.04
CA LYS A 525 0.78 9.51 -10.62
C LYS A 525 2.07 9.14 -9.88
N GLN A 526 3.13 8.81 -10.60
CA GLN A 526 4.40 8.33 -10.06
C GLN A 526 5.53 9.31 -10.36
N ARG A 527 6.55 9.34 -9.49
CA ARG A 527 7.75 10.17 -9.61
C ARG A 527 8.95 9.34 -9.20
N ILE A 528 10.09 9.51 -9.86
CA ILE A 528 11.33 8.74 -9.60
C ILE A 528 12.57 9.65 -9.52
N ASP A 529 12.37 10.96 -9.61
CA ASP A 529 13.41 11.94 -9.95
C ASP A 529 14.52 12.00 -8.88
N LEU A 530 14.16 11.87 -7.58
CA LEU A 530 15.14 11.77 -6.49
C LEU A 530 16.00 10.50 -6.60
N LEU A 531 15.45 9.38 -7.07
CA LEU A 531 16.22 8.17 -7.30
C LEU A 531 17.15 8.34 -8.52
N VAL A 532 16.68 8.98 -9.60
CA VAL A 532 17.50 9.28 -10.79
C VAL A 532 18.70 10.15 -10.41
N ALA A 533 18.49 11.24 -9.67
CA ALA A 533 19.58 12.09 -9.18
C ALA A 533 20.56 11.33 -8.26
N SER A 534 20.05 10.36 -7.48
CA SER A 534 20.89 9.49 -6.64
C SER A 534 21.76 8.55 -7.49
N THR A 535 21.21 7.98 -8.55
CA THR A 535 21.95 7.15 -9.51
C THR A 535 23.01 7.97 -10.25
N PHE A 536 22.79 9.26 -10.51
CA PHE A 536 23.83 10.15 -11.07
C PHE A 536 25.01 10.31 -10.11
N CYS A 537 24.76 10.56 -8.83
CA CYS A 537 25.83 10.61 -7.84
C CYS A 537 26.61 9.29 -7.81
N TYR A 538 25.87 8.19 -7.69
CA TYR A 538 26.43 6.86 -7.61
C TYR A 538 27.27 6.51 -8.84
N SER A 539 26.84 6.92 -10.04
CA SER A 539 27.59 6.65 -11.27
C SER A 539 29.04 7.12 -11.21
N GLN A 540 29.32 8.26 -10.58
CA GLN A 540 30.68 8.80 -10.48
C GLN A 540 31.49 8.16 -9.36
N LEU A 541 30.84 7.79 -8.25
CA LEU A 541 31.50 7.11 -7.15
C LEU A 541 31.82 5.65 -7.50
N TYR A 542 30.92 4.98 -8.22
CA TYR A 542 31.08 3.62 -8.74
C TYR A 542 32.18 3.52 -9.80
N LEU A 543 32.22 4.46 -10.76
CA LEU A 543 33.22 4.43 -11.84
C LEU A 543 34.65 4.57 -11.33
N LEU A 544 34.86 5.22 -10.18
CA LEU A 544 36.18 5.34 -9.55
C LEU A 544 36.74 4.00 -9.08
N ASP A 545 35.88 3.06 -8.64
CA ASP A 545 36.31 1.69 -8.28
C ASP A 545 36.57 0.83 -9.53
N SER A 546 35.87 1.11 -10.63
CA SER A 546 36.01 0.36 -11.89
C SER A 546 37.24 0.74 -12.71
N LYS A 547 38.08 1.68 -12.23
CA LYS A 547 39.44 1.87 -12.76
C LYS A 547 40.29 0.67 -12.34
N ILE A 548 40.06 -0.44 -13.05
CA ILE A 548 40.94 -1.59 -13.05
C ILE A 548 42.31 -1.09 -13.51
N ASP A 549 43.33 -1.19 -12.64
CA ASP A 549 44.69 -1.10 -13.11
C ASP A 549 44.92 -2.31 -14.02
N ILE A 550 44.88 -2.05 -15.33
CA ILE A 550 45.08 -3.08 -16.35
C ILE A 550 46.40 -3.81 -16.09
N LYS A 551 47.42 -3.15 -15.52
CA LYS A 551 48.68 -3.83 -15.17
C LYS A 551 48.48 -4.86 -14.08
N GLU A 552 47.68 -4.57 -13.05
CA GLU A 552 47.45 -5.46 -11.92
C GLU A 552 46.62 -6.70 -12.35
N VAL A 553 45.61 -6.50 -13.20
CA VAL A 553 44.85 -7.61 -13.80
C VAL A 553 45.69 -8.39 -14.80
N THR A 554 46.56 -7.72 -15.56
CA THR A 554 47.48 -8.38 -16.50
C THR A 554 48.51 -9.21 -15.75
N GLU A 555 49.10 -8.70 -14.67
CA GLU A 555 50.03 -9.44 -13.81
C GLU A 555 49.36 -10.63 -13.12
N TYR A 556 48.12 -10.47 -12.64
CA TYR A 556 47.34 -11.57 -12.08
C TYR A 556 47.04 -12.66 -13.13
N TYR A 557 46.64 -12.27 -14.35
CA TYR A 557 46.41 -13.20 -15.45
C TYR A 557 47.70 -13.89 -15.91
N LEU A 558 48.80 -13.16 -16.03
CA LEU A 558 50.11 -13.72 -16.38
C LEU A 558 50.58 -14.72 -15.32
N LYS A 559 50.40 -14.41 -14.02
CA LYS A 559 50.65 -15.38 -12.93
C LYS A 559 49.78 -16.62 -13.02
N MET A 560 48.48 -16.48 -13.31
CA MET A 560 47.59 -17.63 -13.49
C MET A 560 47.98 -18.49 -14.71
N MET A 561 48.56 -17.87 -15.74
CA MET A 561 49.04 -18.55 -16.95
C MET A 561 50.48 -19.06 -16.83
N GLY A 562 51.17 -18.81 -15.70
CA GLY A 562 52.52 -19.29 -15.43
C GLY A 562 53.63 -18.52 -16.16
N TRP A 563 53.40 -17.24 -16.48
CA TRP A 563 54.36 -16.33 -17.12
C TRP A 563 55.13 -15.49 -16.11
#